data_AF-A0ABD5NTF1-F1
#
_entry.id   AF-A0ABD5NTF1-F1
#
_cell.length_a   1.000
_cell.length_b   1.000
_cell.length_c   1.000
_cell.angle_alpha   90.00
_cell.angle_beta   90.00
_cell.angle_gamma   90.00
#
_symmetry.space_group_name_H-M   'P 1'
#
loop_
_entity.id
_entity.type
_entity.pdbx_description
1 polymer ?
#
loop_
_entity_poly.entity_id
_entity_poly.type
_entity_poly.pdbx_seq_one_letter_code
_entity_poly.pdbx_strand_id
1 'polypeptide(L)'
;MDRRTASSRRRTLERIGAAMGVVWLAGCSDGGGPEDDGDGGDTGDDGIETGDGADNETDDGVGDDDNETDGAGNETADNETAGNETNGNETDGNESTGGGASGAIEPDTSIEFSAQTTAWVGIAPDAIADQDNPELTLHGGESYEIGWTEGDGAGHNIEIWDSNGEVIDDLSTEVVSDPGDGQWLQFEASDEMANYVCQPHQTTMIGDISVE
;
A
#
# COMPACT_ATOMS: atom_id res chain seq x y z
N MET A 1 -17.18 33.53 -49.29
CA MET A 1 -17.95 32.34 -48.88
C MET A 1 -17.06 31.13 -49.10
N ASP A 2 -16.35 30.66 -48.08
CA ASP A 2 -15.75 29.32 -48.14
C ASP A 2 -15.90 28.63 -46.78
N ARG A 3 -16.21 27.34 -46.87
CA ARG A 3 -17.10 26.61 -45.97
C ARG A 3 -16.32 26.01 -44.80
N ARG A 4 -16.92 26.09 -43.61
CA ARG A 4 -16.53 25.36 -42.40
C ARG A 4 -16.59 23.86 -42.70
N THR A 5 -15.46 23.17 -42.63
CA THR A 5 -15.44 21.69 -42.60
C THR A 5 -15.24 21.26 -41.16
N ALA A 6 -16.34 20.98 -40.48
CA ALA A 6 -16.34 20.33 -39.18
C ALA A 6 -15.86 18.88 -39.35
N SER A 7 -14.77 18.52 -38.67
CA SER A 7 -14.32 17.13 -38.57
C SER A 7 -15.25 16.35 -37.64
N SER A 8 -16.33 15.80 -38.22
CA SER A 8 -17.22 14.87 -37.53
C SER A 8 -16.52 13.51 -37.38
N ARG A 9 -15.94 13.25 -36.20
CA ARG A 9 -15.38 11.94 -35.85
C ARG A 9 -16.53 11.01 -35.46
N ARG A 10 -17.01 10.20 -36.41
CA ARG A 10 -17.98 9.14 -36.14
C ARG A 10 -17.24 7.98 -35.46
N ARG A 11 -17.34 7.88 -34.13
CA ARG A 11 -16.97 6.67 -33.38
C ARG A 11 -17.97 5.56 -33.73
N THR A 12 -17.50 4.54 -34.43
CA THR A 12 -18.28 3.32 -34.71
C THR A 12 -18.22 2.42 -33.47
N LEU A 13 -19.33 2.33 -32.75
CA LEU A 13 -19.53 1.32 -31.70
C LEU A 13 -19.85 -0.03 -32.37
N GLU A 14 -18.89 -0.94 -32.44
CA GLU A 14 -19.16 -2.35 -32.72
C GLU A 14 -19.51 -3.06 -31.41
N ARG A 15 -20.82 -3.14 -31.11
CA ARG A 15 -21.37 -4.06 -30.13
C ARG A 15 -21.52 -5.43 -30.80
N ILE A 16 -20.58 -6.33 -30.57
CA ILE A 16 -20.75 -7.75 -30.89
C ILE A 16 -21.54 -8.37 -29.73
N GLY A 17 -22.86 -8.48 -29.94
CA GLY A 17 -23.71 -9.34 -29.14
C GLY A 17 -23.60 -10.78 -29.64
N ALA A 18 -23.31 -11.70 -28.72
CA ALA A 18 -23.56 -13.13 -28.91
C ALA A 18 -24.33 -13.63 -27.69
N ALA A 19 -25.63 -13.85 -27.88
CA ALA A 19 -26.46 -14.64 -26.98
C ALA A 19 -26.39 -16.12 -27.41
N MET A 20 -26.36 -17.04 -26.44
CA MET A 20 -27.18 -18.26 -26.32
C MET A 20 -26.47 -19.36 -25.53
N GLY A 21 -27.13 -19.90 -24.51
CA GLY A 21 -26.88 -21.26 -24.02
C GLY A 21 -27.19 -21.54 -22.56
N VAL A 22 -28.46 -21.56 -22.15
CA VAL A 22 -28.85 -22.25 -20.90
C VAL A 22 -29.05 -23.73 -21.23
N VAL A 23 -28.16 -24.59 -20.74
CA VAL A 23 -28.32 -26.05 -20.77
C VAL A 23 -28.87 -26.50 -19.42
N TRP A 24 -30.16 -26.84 -19.40
CA TRP A 24 -30.74 -27.60 -18.30
C TRP A 24 -30.40 -29.08 -18.51
N LEU A 25 -29.44 -29.60 -17.74
CA LEU A 25 -29.26 -31.05 -17.62
C LEU A 25 -30.22 -31.56 -16.54
N ALA A 26 -31.37 -32.10 -16.98
CA ALA A 26 -32.21 -32.93 -16.14
C ALA A 26 -31.54 -34.30 -15.98
N GLY A 27 -30.89 -34.52 -14.83
CA GLY A 27 -30.36 -35.81 -14.40
C GLY A 27 -30.96 -36.17 -13.05
N CYS A 28 -32.01 -36.99 -13.08
CA CYS A 28 -32.60 -37.60 -11.90
C CYS A 28 -31.61 -38.58 -11.24
N SER A 29 -31.43 -38.47 -9.94
CA SER A 29 -31.14 -39.62 -9.08
C SER A 29 -31.92 -39.44 -7.79
N ASP A 30 -32.89 -40.34 -7.70
CA ASP A 30 -33.86 -40.64 -6.66
C ASP A 30 -33.16 -41.17 -5.39
N GLY A 31 -33.60 -40.75 -4.20
CA GLY A 31 -33.17 -41.41 -2.96
C GLY A 31 -33.42 -40.68 -1.64
N GLY A 32 -34.65 -40.75 -1.11
CA GLY A 32 -34.98 -41.02 0.31
C GLY A 32 -34.70 -39.99 1.41
N GLY A 33 -35.77 -39.54 2.10
CA GLY A 33 -35.71 -39.06 3.50
C GLY A 33 -35.54 -40.22 4.51
N PRO A 34 -35.64 -40.03 5.85
CA PRO A 34 -36.34 -38.95 6.58
C PRO A 34 -35.52 -38.22 7.68
N GLU A 35 -36.09 -37.09 8.09
CA GLU A 35 -36.22 -36.50 9.44
C GLU A 35 -35.41 -37.13 10.60
N ASP A 36 -34.55 -36.33 11.24
CA ASP A 36 -33.97 -36.60 12.56
C ASP A 36 -34.29 -35.42 13.49
N ASP A 37 -35.14 -35.71 14.49
CA ASP A 37 -35.45 -34.90 15.66
C ASP A 37 -34.56 -35.35 16.84
N GLY A 38 -34.00 -34.39 17.58
CA GLY A 38 -33.36 -34.59 18.89
C GLY A 38 -32.00 -33.90 18.97
N ASP A 39 -31.52 -33.33 20.06
CA ASP A 39 -31.91 -33.27 21.47
C ASP A 39 -30.94 -32.20 22.04
N GLY A 40 -31.39 -31.19 22.81
CA GLY A 40 -31.34 -31.28 24.26
C GLY A 40 -29.90 -31.25 24.81
N GLY A 41 -29.43 -30.09 25.28
CA GLY A 41 -28.12 -29.99 25.93
C GLY A 41 -27.80 -28.61 26.52
N ASP A 42 -28.48 -28.27 27.61
CA ASP A 42 -28.07 -27.22 28.56
C ASP A 42 -27.01 -27.79 29.51
N THR A 43 -25.96 -27.01 29.79
CA THR A 43 -25.03 -26.96 30.95
C THR A 43 -23.71 -26.38 30.44
N GLY A 44 -23.34 -25.15 30.78
CA GLY A 44 -22.80 -24.83 32.10
C GLY A 44 -21.29 -25.11 32.09
N ASP A 45 -20.50 -24.14 31.63
CA ASP A 45 -19.05 -24.11 31.86
C ASP A 45 -18.66 -22.76 32.47
N ASP A 46 -18.61 -22.82 33.79
CA ASP A 46 -18.06 -21.91 34.77
C ASP A 46 -16.54 -22.10 34.84
N GLY A 47 -15.79 -21.07 34.47
CA GLY A 47 -14.32 -21.12 34.52
C GLY A 47 -13.64 -19.77 34.35
N ILE A 48 -14.09 -18.75 35.09
CA ILE A 48 -13.31 -17.52 35.28
C ILE A 48 -12.21 -17.83 36.29
N GLU A 49 -11.00 -18.07 35.80
CA GLU A 49 -9.79 -18.17 36.61
C GLU A 49 -9.27 -16.74 36.86
N THR A 50 -9.78 -16.08 37.90
CA THR A 50 -9.11 -14.90 38.47
C THR A 50 -7.84 -15.37 39.18
N GLY A 51 -6.74 -15.42 38.44
CA GLY A 51 -5.40 -15.51 39.00
C GLY A 51 -4.99 -14.15 39.55
N ASP A 52 -5.38 -13.88 40.80
CA ASP A 52 -4.85 -12.77 41.60
C ASP A 52 -3.33 -12.89 41.71
N GLY A 53 -2.64 -11.85 41.24
CA GLY A 53 -1.20 -11.71 41.36
C GLY A 53 -0.77 -11.43 42.80
N ALA A 54 0.27 -12.12 43.25
CA ALA A 54 1.09 -11.70 44.37
C ALA A 54 2.36 -12.57 44.42
N ASP A 55 3.47 -12.04 43.89
CA ASP A 55 4.84 -12.14 44.42
C ASP A 55 5.95 -12.05 43.34
N ASN A 56 6.45 -10.85 43.09
CA ASN A 56 7.84 -10.72 42.62
C ASN A 56 8.57 -9.73 43.53
N GLU A 57 9.14 -10.28 44.59
CA GLU A 57 10.08 -9.62 45.48
C GLU A 57 11.27 -9.13 44.65
N THR A 58 11.36 -7.82 44.43
CA THR A 58 12.59 -7.18 43.98
C THR A 58 13.33 -6.75 45.25
N ASP A 59 14.28 -7.59 45.67
CA ASP A 59 15.20 -7.31 46.76
C ASP A 59 16.34 -6.41 46.26
N ASP A 60 16.43 -5.23 46.87
CA ASP A 60 17.41 -4.19 46.67
C ASP A 60 18.78 -4.59 47.25
N GLY A 61 19.73 -4.90 46.37
CA GLY A 61 21.14 -5.10 46.73
C GLY A 61 22.03 -3.93 46.30
N VAL A 62 22.23 -2.97 47.20
CA VAL A 62 23.23 -1.88 47.10
C VAL A 62 24.63 -2.37 47.51
N GLY A 63 25.65 -1.91 46.80
CA GLY A 63 27.08 -1.85 47.18
C GLY A 63 27.87 -1.39 45.95
N ASP A 64 28.19 -0.12 45.74
CA ASP A 64 29.21 0.73 46.41
C ASP A 64 30.64 0.18 46.29
N ASP A 65 31.61 1.11 46.20
CA ASP A 65 33.07 0.92 46.09
C ASP A 65 33.59 0.53 44.67
N ASP A 66 34.46 1.26 43.95
CA ASP A 66 35.48 2.24 44.35
C ASP A 66 35.77 3.26 43.24
N ASN A 67 35.72 4.54 43.63
CA ASN A 67 36.33 5.67 42.95
C ASN A 67 37.79 5.79 43.40
N GLU A 68 38.75 5.57 42.51
CA GLU A 68 40.12 6.05 42.71
C GLU A 68 40.56 6.89 41.50
N THR A 69 40.63 8.18 41.77
CA THR A 69 41.18 9.22 40.91
C THR A 69 42.62 9.45 41.32
N ASP A 70 43.57 8.98 40.51
CA ASP A 70 44.99 9.35 40.66
C ASP A 70 45.48 10.09 39.42
N GLY A 71 45.59 11.40 39.57
CA GLY A 71 46.28 12.27 38.63
C GLY A 71 47.78 12.37 38.92
N ALA A 72 48.59 12.15 37.88
CA ALA A 72 49.94 12.69 37.65
C ALA A 72 50.33 12.26 36.22
N GLY A 73 50.76 13.05 35.25
CA GLY A 73 51.43 14.35 35.24
C GLY A 73 52.64 14.21 34.31
N ASN A 74 52.61 14.90 33.15
CA ASN A 74 53.73 15.24 32.22
C ASN A 74 54.50 14.06 31.58
N GLU A 75 54.86 14.03 30.29
CA GLU A 75 55.71 14.95 29.54
C GLU A 75 55.51 14.74 28.02
N THR A 76 55.67 15.81 27.25
CA THR A 76 55.81 15.84 25.79
C THR A 76 57.05 15.09 25.29
N ALA A 77 56.91 14.29 24.23
CA ALA A 77 57.99 14.01 23.28
C ALA A 77 57.43 13.59 21.92
N ASP A 78 57.84 14.35 20.90
CA ASP A 78 57.61 14.14 19.48
C ASP A 78 57.99 12.73 19.00
N ASN A 79 57.15 12.14 18.14
CA ASN A 79 57.60 11.18 17.15
C ASN A 79 56.74 11.28 15.89
N GLU A 80 57.18 12.13 14.96
CA GLU A 80 56.73 12.02 13.57
C GLU A 80 57.26 10.71 12.98
N THR A 81 56.38 9.84 12.49
CA THR A 81 56.75 8.83 11.51
C THR A 81 55.60 8.60 10.54
N ALA A 82 55.97 8.72 9.27
CA ALA A 82 55.15 8.72 8.07
C ALA A 82 54.28 7.47 7.86
N GLY A 83 53.10 7.72 7.29
CA GLY A 83 52.54 7.02 6.12
C GLY A 83 52.37 5.50 6.19
N ASN A 84 51.12 5.06 6.31
CA ASN A 84 50.65 3.86 5.61
C ASN A 84 49.18 4.02 5.19
N GLU A 85 49.01 4.57 4.00
CA GLU A 85 47.81 4.42 3.17
C GLU A 85 47.52 2.92 2.96
N THR A 86 46.33 2.44 3.35
CA THR A 86 45.82 1.19 2.77
C THR A 86 44.29 1.21 2.67
N ASN A 87 43.85 1.41 1.43
CA ASN A 87 42.70 0.80 0.74
C ASN A 87 41.40 0.57 1.53
N GLY A 88 40.43 1.46 1.28
CA GLY A 88 39.30 1.13 0.42
C GLY A 88 38.47 -0.09 0.80
N ASN A 89 37.43 0.14 1.59
CA ASN A 89 36.17 -0.54 1.43
C ASN A 89 35.09 0.54 1.29
N GLU A 90 35.09 1.17 0.11
CA GLU A 90 33.93 1.87 -0.41
C GLU A 90 32.80 0.83 -0.46
N THR A 91 31.87 0.86 0.48
CA THR A 91 30.57 0.25 0.22
C THR A 91 29.92 1.10 -0.84
N ASP A 92 29.91 0.54 -2.05
CA ASP A 92 29.25 1.06 -3.24
C ASP A 92 27.93 1.72 -2.85
N GLY A 93 27.84 3.02 -3.16
CA GLY A 93 26.65 3.81 -2.92
C GLY A 93 25.45 3.17 -3.59
N ASN A 94 24.46 2.79 -2.80
CA ASN A 94 23.09 2.99 -3.24
C ASN A 94 22.75 4.46 -2.96
N GLU A 95 23.30 5.34 -3.80
CA GLU A 95 22.62 6.59 -4.08
C GLU A 95 21.31 6.17 -4.75
N SER A 96 20.27 5.93 -3.94
CA SER A 96 18.91 6.13 -4.42
C SER A 96 18.81 7.63 -4.67
N THR A 97 19.35 8.04 -5.82
CA THR A 97 18.91 9.23 -6.49
C THR A 97 17.50 8.90 -6.95
N GLY A 98 16.56 8.94 -6.01
CA GLY A 98 15.14 9.15 -6.26
C GLY A 98 15.04 10.54 -6.86
N GLY A 99 15.50 10.65 -8.11
CA GLY A 99 15.15 11.74 -8.98
C GLY A 99 13.69 11.54 -9.28
N GLY A 100 12.84 11.99 -8.35
CA GLY A 100 11.43 12.18 -8.61
C GLY A 100 11.36 12.93 -9.93
N ALA A 101 10.88 12.25 -10.96
CA ALA A 101 10.69 12.87 -12.25
C ALA A 101 9.68 13.98 -11.97
N SER A 102 10.17 15.21 -11.90
CA SER A 102 9.40 16.38 -11.46
C SER A 102 8.45 16.86 -12.57
N GLY A 103 7.74 15.93 -13.19
CA GLY A 103 6.85 16.17 -14.31
C GLY A 103 5.66 15.24 -14.23
N ALA A 104 4.54 15.70 -14.78
CA ALA A 104 3.32 14.94 -14.86
C ALA A 104 3.53 13.57 -15.51
N ILE A 105 2.82 12.58 -14.98
CA ILE A 105 2.76 11.22 -15.51
C ILE A 105 2.08 11.27 -16.88
N GLU A 106 2.72 10.64 -17.86
CA GLU A 106 2.20 10.55 -19.22
C GLU A 106 0.79 9.94 -19.23
N PRO A 107 -0.13 10.44 -20.06
CA PRO A 107 -1.49 9.92 -20.14
C PRO A 107 -1.51 8.46 -20.62
N ASP A 108 -2.60 7.73 -20.34
CA ASP A 108 -2.75 6.30 -20.63
C ASP A 108 -1.68 5.41 -19.96
N THR A 109 -1.06 5.89 -18.86
CA THR A 109 -0.09 5.13 -18.06
C THR A 109 -0.78 4.40 -16.92
N SER A 110 -0.34 3.16 -16.68
CA SER A 110 -0.70 2.38 -15.48
C SER A 110 0.23 2.77 -14.32
N ILE A 111 -0.38 3.17 -13.21
CA ILE A 111 0.25 3.55 -11.95
C ILE A 111 0.12 2.35 -11.02
N GLU A 112 1.24 1.70 -10.74
CA GLU A 112 1.31 0.44 -10.00
C GLU A 112 1.96 0.63 -8.64
N PHE A 113 1.36 0.02 -7.61
CA PHE A 113 1.83 0.05 -6.24
C PHE A 113 2.02 -1.35 -5.62
N SER A 114 2.88 -1.40 -4.61
CA SER A 114 2.89 -2.41 -3.56
C SER A 114 2.05 -1.91 -2.38
N ALA A 115 1.06 -2.69 -1.97
CA ALA A 115 0.10 -2.36 -0.92
C ALA A 115 0.60 -2.79 0.46
N GLN A 116 1.24 -1.87 1.18
CA GLN A 116 1.73 -2.10 2.53
C GLN A 116 0.88 -1.31 3.52
N THR A 117 0.45 -1.91 4.62
CA THR A 117 -0.27 -1.20 5.71
C THR A 117 0.46 0.04 6.22
N THR A 118 1.77 0.17 5.98
CA THR A 118 2.58 1.34 6.30
C THR A 118 2.55 2.45 5.23
N ALA A 119 2.35 2.12 3.95
CA ALA A 119 2.30 3.07 2.82
C ALA A 119 1.92 2.36 1.50
N TRP A 120 1.45 3.14 0.52
CA TRP A 120 1.55 2.73 -0.88
C TRP A 120 2.99 2.89 -1.34
N VAL A 121 3.67 1.81 -1.75
CA VAL A 121 5.04 1.89 -2.29
C VAL A 121 4.97 1.85 -3.80
N GLY A 122 5.47 2.88 -4.49
CA GLY A 122 5.42 2.92 -5.96
C GLY A 122 6.25 1.83 -6.63
N ILE A 123 5.70 1.22 -7.69
CA ILE A 123 6.37 0.24 -8.56
C ILE A 123 6.55 0.80 -9.97
N ALA A 124 5.49 1.36 -10.55
CA ALA A 124 5.51 1.95 -11.88
C ALA A 124 4.57 3.17 -11.96
N PRO A 125 4.87 4.19 -12.77
CA PRO A 125 6.08 4.37 -13.59
C PRO A 125 7.36 4.56 -12.74
N ASP A 126 8.55 4.46 -13.37
CA ASP A 126 9.86 4.71 -12.72
C ASP A 126 9.91 6.04 -11.94
N ALA A 127 9.11 7.03 -12.34
CA ALA A 127 8.98 8.32 -11.68
C ALA A 127 8.56 8.23 -10.20
N ILE A 128 7.78 7.21 -9.84
CA ILE A 128 7.23 7.00 -8.50
C ILE A 128 7.85 5.78 -7.79
N ALA A 129 8.73 5.04 -8.46
CA ALA A 129 9.27 3.79 -7.95
C ALA A 129 9.99 3.98 -6.60
N ASP A 130 9.78 3.01 -5.70
CA ASP A 130 10.37 2.92 -4.36
C ASP A 130 10.04 4.09 -3.42
N GLN A 131 9.07 4.93 -3.77
CA GLN A 131 8.60 6.03 -2.93
C GLN A 131 7.37 5.60 -2.12
N ASP A 132 7.32 6.03 -0.86
CA ASP A 132 6.18 5.86 0.01
C ASP A 132 5.16 7.00 -0.23
N ASN A 133 3.92 6.63 -0.56
CA ASN A 133 2.81 7.54 -0.88
C ASN A 133 3.22 8.67 -1.85
N PRO A 134 3.80 8.36 -3.03
CA PRO A 134 4.30 9.37 -3.96
C PRO A 134 3.19 10.30 -4.44
N GLU A 135 3.49 11.60 -4.58
CA GLU A 135 2.55 12.52 -5.23
C GLU A 135 2.37 12.15 -6.71
N LEU A 136 1.11 12.05 -7.15
CA LEU A 136 0.75 11.78 -8.54
C LEU A 136 0.42 13.10 -9.23
N THR A 137 1.34 13.60 -10.05
CA THR A 137 1.06 14.73 -10.93
C THR A 137 0.47 14.21 -12.25
N LEU A 138 -0.75 14.61 -12.59
CA LEU A 138 -1.54 14.11 -13.73
C LEU A 138 -1.98 15.26 -14.65
N HIS A 139 -2.28 14.93 -15.90
CA HIS A 139 -2.84 15.87 -16.86
C HIS A 139 -4.37 15.90 -16.81
N GLY A 140 -4.96 17.08 -16.68
CA GLY A 140 -6.41 17.23 -16.60
C GLY A 140 -7.17 16.74 -17.84
N GLY A 141 -8.21 15.93 -17.65
CA GLY A 141 -9.04 15.36 -18.71
C GLY A 141 -8.43 14.15 -19.43
N GLU A 142 -7.28 13.66 -18.99
CA GLU A 142 -6.65 12.46 -19.53
C GLU A 142 -6.99 11.21 -18.70
N SER A 143 -6.90 10.04 -19.33
CA SER A 143 -7.25 8.76 -18.70
C SER A 143 -6.02 8.10 -18.08
N TYR A 144 -6.21 7.52 -16.89
CA TYR A 144 -5.18 6.81 -16.14
C TYR A 144 -5.76 5.51 -15.57
N GLU A 145 -4.86 4.61 -15.23
CA GLU A 145 -5.17 3.39 -14.49
C GLU A 145 -4.29 3.36 -13.24
N ILE A 146 -4.89 3.15 -12.07
CA ILE A 146 -4.19 3.05 -10.79
C ILE A 146 -4.51 1.71 -10.16
N GLY A 147 -3.50 1.03 -9.62
CA GLY A 147 -3.68 -0.31 -9.08
C GLY A 147 -2.51 -0.81 -8.26
N TRP A 148 -2.70 -2.02 -7.73
CA TRP A 148 -1.70 -2.71 -6.95
C TRP A 148 -1.62 -4.19 -7.32
N THR A 149 -0.41 -4.72 -7.34
CA THR A 149 -0.08 -6.09 -7.79
C THR A 149 0.59 -6.91 -6.68
N GLU A 150 1.19 -6.23 -5.70
CA GLU A 150 1.86 -6.83 -4.54
C GLU A 150 1.22 -6.31 -3.25
N GLY A 151 1.15 -7.12 -2.19
CA GLY A 151 0.64 -6.64 -0.90
C GLY A 151 1.09 -7.45 0.30
N ASP A 152 0.91 -6.89 1.49
CA ASP A 152 1.32 -7.46 2.78
C ASP A 152 0.36 -8.51 3.37
N GLY A 153 -0.70 -8.86 2.63
CA GLY A 153 -1.73 -9.81 3.05
C GLY A 153 -2.84 -9.21 3.91
N ALA A 154 -2.80 -7.91 4.22
CA ALA A 154 -3.94 -7.18 4.75
C ALA A 154 -4.95 -6.84 3.65
N GLY A 155 -6.19 -6.49 4.01
CA GLY A 155 -7.21 -6.06 3.04
C GLY A 155 -6.97 -4.64 2.57
N HIS A 156 -6.88 -4.43 1.25
CA HIS A 156 -6.63 -3.15 0.62
C HIS A 156 -7.67 -2.84 -0.46
N ASN A 157 -7.94 -1.56 -0.64
CA ASN A 157 -8.66 -1.00 -1.78
C ASN A 157 -8.04 0.34 -2.18
N ILE A 158 -8.40 0.83 -3.36
CA ILE A 158 -8.04 2.16 -3.83
C ILE A 158 -9.32 2.97 -3.94
N GLU A 159 -9.31 4.15 -3.34
CA GLU A 159 -10.34 5.18 -3.50
C GLU A 159 -9.70 6.48 -3.96
N ILE A 160 -10.40 7.23 -4.82
CA ILE A 160 -10.00 8.57 -5.21
C ILE A 160 -10.90 9.58 -4.50
N TRP A 161 -10.28 10.44 -3.70
CA TRP A 161 -10.96 11.40 -2.85
C TRP A 161 -10.79 12.83 -3.36
N ASP A 162 -11.80 13.66 -3.07
CA ASP A 162 -11.75 15.10 -3.28
C ASP A 162 -11.05 15.84 -2.12
N SER A 163 -10.92 17.15 -2.26
CA SER A 163 -10.31 18.02 -1.22
C SER A 163 -11.08 18.07 0.11
N ASN A 164 -12.32 17.57 0.16
CA ASN A 164 -13.11 17.45 1.39
C ASN A 164 -12.93 16.08 2.07
N GLY A 165 -12.18 15.16 1.45
CA GLY A 165 -12.00 13.78 1.92
C GLY A 165 -13.21 12.90 1.62
N GLU A 166 -13.95 13.18 0.56
CA GLU A 166 -15.07 12.37 0.09
C GLU A 166 -14.68 11.64 -1.20
N VAL A 167 -15.12 10.38 -1.36
CA VAL A 167 -14.91 9.63 -2.60
C VAL A 167 -15.60 10.35 -3.77
N ILE A 168 -14.87 10.54 -4.86
CA ILE A 168 -15.41 11.15 -6.08
C ILE A 168 -16.22 10.09 -6.83
N ASP A 169 -17.50 10.36 -7.02
CA ASP A 169 -18.46 9.46 -7.66
C ASP A 169 -18.36 8.03 -7.10
N ASP A 170 -18.04 7.05 -7.94
CA ASP A 170 -17.84 5.64 -7.59
C ASP A 170 -16.38 5.21 -7.85
N LEU A 171 -15.41 6.13 -7.74
CA LEU A 171 -13.98 5.85 -7.93
C LEU A 171 -13.39 5.10 -6.72
N SER A 172 -13.82 3.85 -6.54
CA SER A 172 -13.39 2.95 -5.48
C SER A 172 -13.33 1.50 -5.98
N THR A 173 -12.38 0.73 -5.45
CA THR A 173 -12.29 -0.72 -5.66
C THR A 173 -12.78 -1.50 -4.43
N GLU A 174 -13.04 -2.81 -4.62
CA GLU A 174 -13.40 -3.70 -3.51
C GLU A 174 -12.20 -3.95 -2.59
N VAL A 175 -12.45 -4.02 -1.28
CA VAL A 175 -11.42 -4.37 -0.30
C VAL A 175 -11.10 -5.87 -0.42
N VAL A 176 -9.88 -6.19 -0.83
CA VAL A 176 -9.39 -7.57 -0.97
C VAL A 176 -7.99 -7.72 -0.38
N SER A 177 -7.67 -8.91 0.14
CA SER A 177 -6.34 -9.19 0.73
C SER A 177 -5.33 -9.79 -0.26
N ASP A 178 -5.80 -10.27 -1.40
CA ASP A 178 -5.00 -10.83 -2.48
C ASP A 178 -5.53 -10.28 -3.80
N PRO A 179 -4.69 -9.61 -4.61
CA PRO A 179 -5.13 -8.97 -5.84
C PRO A 179 -5.12 -9.94 -7.03
N GLY A 180 -4.64 -11.19 -6.87
CA GLY A 180 -4.40 -12.12 -7.95
C GLY A 180 -3.37 -11.57 -8.96
N ASP A 181 -3.80 -11.31 -10.19
CA ASP A 181 -2.97 -10.67 -11.23
C ASP A 181 -2.87 -9.14 -11.08
N GLY A 182 -3.56 -8.56 -10.10
CA GLY A 182 -3.61 -7.11 -9.84
C GLY A 182 -5.04 -6.59 -9.70
N GLN A 183 -5.25 -5.62 -8.82
CA GLN A 183 -6.50 -4.87 -8.71
C GLN A 183 -6.30 -3.47 -9.27
N TRP A 184 -7.16 -3.07 -10.21
CA TRP A 184 -7.01 -1.86 -11.00
C TRP A 184 -8.29 -1.02 -11.04
N LEU A 185 -8.13 0.30 -11.03
CA LEU A 185 -9.17 1.31 -11.17
C LEU A 185 -8.82 2.24 -12.32
N GLN A 186 -9.71 2.38 -13.30
CA GLN A 186 -9.55 3.35 -14.38
C GLN A 186 -10.33 4.62 -14.06
N PHE A 187 -9.72 5.77 -14.30
CA PHE A 187 -10.31 7.07 -14.04
C PHE A 187 -9.84 8.13 -15.04
N GLU A 188 -10.61 9.21 -15.17
CA GLU A 188 -10.22 10.42 -15.92
C GLU A 188 -9.80 11.48 -14.91
N ALA A 189 -8.59 12.01 -15.02
CA ALA A 189 -8.07 13.00 -14.08
C ALA A 189 -8.89 14.29 -14.14
N SER A 190 -9.33 14.79 -13.00
CA SER A 190 -10.08 16.06 -12.89
C SER A 190 -9.55 16.92 -11.75
N ASP A 191 -9.75 18.23 -11.85
CA ASP A 191 -9.34 19.20 -10.81
C ASP A 191 -10.00 18.96 -9.43
N GLU A 192 -11.00 18.08 -9.36
CA GLU A 192 -11.67 17.70 -8.11
C GLU A 192 -10.82 16.72 -7.29
N MET A 193 -9.92 15.96 -7.93
CA MET A 193 -9.10 14.92 -7.31
C MET A 193 -8.01 15.52 -6.43
N ALA A 194 -7.90 15.01 -5.20
CA ALA A 194 -6.90 15.45 -4.23
C ALA A 194 -6.06 14.30 -3.68
N ASN A 195 -6.63 13.11 -3.47
CA ASN A 195 -5.92 12.01 -2.83
C ASN A 195 -6.30 10.65 -3.41
N TYR A 196 -5.36 9.71 -3.35
CA TYR A 196 -5.63 8.28 -3.50
C TYR A 196 -5.43 7.59 -2.14
N VAL A 197 -6.40 6.78 -1.72
CA VAL A 197 -6.55 6.36 -0.32
C VAL A 197 -6.91 4.88 -0.22
N CYS A 198 -6.36 4.19 0.79
CA CYS A 198 -6.85 2.89 1.24
C CYS A 198 -7.85 3.07 2.38
N GLN A 199 -9.12 2.71 2.17
CA GLN A 199 -10.21 2.91 3.15
C GLN A 199 -9.95 2.26 4.53
N PRO A 200 -9.40 1.03 4.64
CA PRO A 200 -9.08 0.46 5.95
C PRO A 200 -7.81 1.07 6.59
N HIS A 201 -6.95 1.75 5.83
CA HIS A 201 -5.61 2.20 6.27
C HIS A 201 -5.34 3.69 5.98
N GLN A 202 -6.37 4.54 6.09
CA GLN A 202 -6.35 5.96 5.68
C GLN A 202 -5.30 6.83 6.37
N THR A 203 -4.76 6.39 7.51
CA THR A 203 -3.75 7.15 8.28
C THR A 203 -2.35 7.01 7.70
N THR A 204 -2.08 5.92 6.98
CA THR A 204 -0.74 5.55 6.50
C THR A 204 -0.70 5.35 4.99
N MET A 205 -1.81 4.94 4.39
CA MET A 205 -1.94 4.66 2.96
C MET A 205 -2.80 5.74 2.29
N ILE A 206 -2.25 6.94 2.24
CA ILE A 206 -2.83 8.12 1.59
C ILE A 206 -1.70 8.86 0.88
N GLY A 207 -1.87 9.13 -0.41
CA GLY A 207 -0.98 9.99 -1.18
C GLY A 207 -1.74 11.09 -1.91
N ASP A 208 -0.99 12.10 -2.34
CA ASP A 208 -1.54 13.31 -2.98
C ASP A 208 -1.67 13.14 -4.49
N ILE A 209 -2.70 13.77 -5.06
CA ILE A 209 -2.93 13.91 -6.50
C ILE A 209 -2.90 15.41 -6.82
N SER A 210 -2.11 15.76 -7.84
CA SER A 210 -2.06 17.10 -8.40
C SER A 210 -2.43 17.04 -9.89
N VAL A 211 -3.30 17.92 -10.35
CA VAL A 211 -3.76 17.95 -11.75
C VAL A 211 -3.31 19.26 -12.41
N GLU A 212 -2.68 19.17 -13.58
CA GLU A 212 -2.15 20.30 -14.38
C GLU A 212 -2.66 20.37 -15.82
#